data_AF-A0A624B7N5-F1
#
_entry.id   AF-A0A624B7N5-F1
#
_cell.length_a   1.000
_cell.length_b   1.000
_cell.length_c   1.000
_cell.angle_alpha   90.00
_cell.angle_beta   90.00
_cell.angle_gamma   90.00
#
_symmetry.space_group_name_H-M   'P 1'
#
loop_
_entity.id
_entity.type
_entity.pdbx_description
1 polymer ?
#
loop_
_entity_poly.entity_id
_entity_poly.type
_entity_poly.pdbx_seq_one_letter_code
_entity_poly.pdbx_strand_id
1 'polypeptide(L)'
;MRPSIIMAMADYVKQQSEECLQKDKKVRRQTRVTRRQMTPDEIDPKILALGCHIFRRCSKQQRVHVPAMRSGEWGHLLRALEMKRAWN
;
A
#
# COMPACT_ATOMS: atom_id res chain seq x y z
N MET A 1 -6.79 7.18 -34.72
CA MET A 1 -7.97 7.94 -34.26
C MET A 1 -7.71 8.48 -32.87
N ARG A 2 -8.15 9.70 -32.56
CA ARG A 2 -8.12 10.21 -31.17
C ARG A 2 -9.36 9.69 -30.43
N PRO A 3 -9.23 9.10 -29.23
CA PRO A 3 -10.38 8.63 -28.48
C PRO A 3 -11.31 9.80 -28.12
N SER A 4 -12.63 9.59 -28.19
CA SER A 4 -13.62 10.57 -27.75
C SER A 4 -13.57 10.74 -26.22
N ILE A 5 -13.97 11.90 -25.72
CA ILE A 5 -13.97 12.20 -24.28
C ILE A 5 -15.02 11.35 -23.53
N ILE A 6 -16.10 10.95 -24.23
CA ILE A 6 -17.24 10.21 -23.66
C ILE A 6 -17.13 8.71 -24.03
N MET A 7 -15.97 8.11 -23.79
CA MET A 7 -15.80 6.66 -24.00
C MET A 7 -15.87 5.92 -22.68
N ALA A 8 -16.53 4.77 -22.67
CA ALA A 8 -16.53 3.88 -21.52
C ALA A 8 -15.09 3.39 -21.24
N MET A 9 -14.70 3.38 -19.96
CA MET A 9 -13.33 3.05 -19.55
C MET A 9 -12.88 1.66 -20.02
N ALA A 10 -13.80 0.69 -20.04
CA ALA A 10 -13.50 -0.66 -20.52
C ALA A 10 -13.07 -0.69 -22.00
N ASP A 11 -13.76 0.11 -22.82
CA ASP A 11 -13.49 0.19 -24.25
C ASP A 11 -12.21 0.97 -24.52
N TYR A 12 -11.95 2.02 -23.73
CA TYR A 12 -10.67 2.75 -23.75
C TYR A 12 -9.47 1.83 -23.49
N VAL A 13 -9.55 0.99 -22.46
CA VAL A 13 -8.46 0.07 -22.08
C VAL A 13 -8.24 -0.99 -23.17
N LYS A 14 -9.30 -1.52 -23.78
CA LYS A 14 -9.19 -2.48 -24.91
C LYS A 14 -8.52 -1.83 -26.12
N GLN A 15 -9.00 -0.66 -26.54
CA GLN A 15 -8.42 0.09 -27.67
C GLN A 15 -6.93 0.40 -27.44
N GLN A 16 -6.55 0.80 -26.22
CA GLN A 16 -5.14 1.03 -25.89
C GLN A 16 -4.30 -0.24 -25.95
N SER A 17 -4.84 -1.39 -25.54
CA SER A 17 -4.13 -2.67 -25.63
C SER A 17 -3.91 -3.12 -27.08
N GLU A 18 -4.91 -2.94 -27.94
CA GLU A 18 -4.86 -3.25 -29.38
C GLU A 18 -3.88 -2.32 -30.11
N GLU A 19 -3.91 -1.02 -29.82
CA GLU A 19 -2.97 -0.05 -30.39
C GLU A 19 -1.52 -0.35 -30.01
N CYS A 20 -1.29 -0.83 -28.78
CA CYS A 20 0.02 -1.26 -28.32
C CYS A 20 0.51 -2.51 -29.08
N LEU A 21 -0.37 -3.51 -29.27
CA LEU A 21 -0.07 -4.71 -30.06
C LEU A 21 0.25 -4.39 -31.52
N GLN A 22 -0.54 -3.51 -32.15
CA GLN A 22 -0.35 -3.09 -33.55
C GLN A 22 0.99 -2.38 -33.78
N LYS A 23 1.53 -1.71 -32.75
CA LYS A 23 2.76 -0.91 -32.84
C LYS A 23 3.99 -1.63 -32.31
N ASP A 24 3.90 -2.93 -31.99
CA ASP A 24 4.93 -3.70 -31.27
C ASP A 24 5.42 -3.00 -29.99
N LYS A 25 4.54 -2.24 -29.33
CA LYS A 25 4.82 -1.49 -28.11
C LYS A 25 4.21 -2.21 -26.92
N LYS A 26 4.94 -2.28 -25.81
CA LYS A 26 4.43 -2.87 -24.58
C LYS A 26 3.40 -1.94 -23.94
N VAL A 27 2.23 -2.49 -23.57
CA VAL A 27 1.21 -1.76 -22.80
C VAL A 27 1.83 -1.25 -21.50
N ARG A 28 1.74 0.06 -21.26
CA ARG A 28 2.24 0.71 -20.04
C ARG A 28 1.39 0.28 -18.85
N ARG A 29 1.80 -0.78 -18.17
CA ARG A 29 1.19 -1.23 -16.92
C ARG A 29 1.65 -0.33 -15.79
N GLN A 30 0.74 -0.01 -14.86
CA GLN A 30 1.13 0.67 -13.63
C GLN A 30 1.99 -0.29 -12.80
N THR A 31 3.27 0.04 -12.65
CA THR A 31 4.19 -0.76 -11.83
C THR A 31 3.84 -0.57 -10.36
N ARG A 32 3.46 -1.65 -9.68
CA ARG A 32 3.33 -1.63 -8.23
C ARG A 32 4.73 -1.50 -7.62
N VAL A 33 4.89 -0.57 -6.68
CA VAL A 33 6.13 -0.44 -5.92
C VAL A 33 6.19 -1.58 -4.90
N THR A 34 7.02 -2.58 -5.17
CA THR A 34 7.33 -3.64 -4.21
C THR A 34 8.31 -3.08 -3.18
N ARG A 35 7.87 -2.93 -1.93
CA ARG A 35 8.75 -2.52 -0.83
C ARG A 35 9.38 -3.77 -0.21
N ARG A 36 10.67 -3.69 0.12
CA ARG A 36 11.37 -4.73 0.88
C ARG A 36 10.69 -4.89 2.25
N GLN A 37 10.60 -6.12 2.75
CA GLN A 37 10.18 -6.35 4.13
C GLN A 37 11.22 -5.79 5.09
N MET A 38 10.76 -4.91 5.99
CA MET A 38 11.60 -4.40 7.07
C MET A 38 11.87 -5.50 8.08
N THR A 39 13.13 -5.58 8.51
CA THR A 39 13.51 -6.47 9.62
C THR A 39 13.04 -5.86 10.95
N PRO A 40 12.83 -6.67 12.01
CA PRO A 40 12.45 -6.17 13.33
C PRO A 40 13.38 -5.06 13.86
N ASP A 41 14.67 -5.18 13.58
CA ASP A 41 15.71 -4.27 14.08
C ASP A 41 15.73 -2.93 13.35
N GLU A 42 15.12 -2.85 12.16
CA GLU A 42 14.98 -1.61 11.37
C GLU A 42 13.81 -0.73 11.84
N ILE A 43 12.95 -1.25 12.72
CA ILE A 43 11.76 -0.53 13.19
C ILE A 43 12.18 0.50 14.23
N ASP A 44 11.75 1.75 14.03
CA ASP A 44 11.92 2.81 15.03
C ASP A 44 11.30 2.37 16.38
N PRO A 45 12.07 2.34 17.49
CA PRO A 45 11.58 1.94 18.80
C PRO A 45 10.35 2.70 19.28
N LYS A 46 10.20 3.99 18.92
CA LYS A 46 9.05 4.81 19.28
C LYS A 46 7.78 4.33 18.56
N ILE A 47 7.91 3.98 17.29
CA ILE A 47 6.79 3.46 16.49
C ILE A 47 6.44 2.04 16.94
N LEU A 48 7.44 1.23 17.31
CA LEU A 48 7.21 -0.09 17.89
C LEU A 48 6.41 -0.01 19.20
N ALA A 49 6.75 0.95 20.07
CA ALA A 49 6.01 1.21 21.31
C ALA A 49 4.55 1.62 21.04
N LEU A 50 4.32 2.46 20.01
CA LEU A 50 2.97 2.82 19.56
C LEU A 50 2.19 1.60 19.05
N GLY A 51 2.81 0.74 18.24
CA GLY A 51 2.20 -0.51 17.79
C GLY A 51 1.79 -1.41 18.97
N CYS A 52 2.65 -1.53 19.98
CA CYS A 52 2.35 -2.27 21.21
C CYS A 52 1.18 -1.63 21.98
N HIS A 53 1.15 -0.30 22.06
CA HIS A 53 0.06 0.44 22.71
C HIS A 53 -1.28 0.20 22.01
N ILE A 54 -1.31 0.31 20.68
CA ILE A 54 -2.50 0.06 19.87
C ILE A 54 -3.00 -1.35 20.10
N PHE A 55 -2.12 -2.34 19.99
CA PHE A 55 -2.48 -3.74 20.20
C PHE A 55 -3.12 -3.99 21.58
N ARG A 56 -2.52 -3.48 22.66
CA ARG A 56 -3.03 -3.60 24.04
C ARG A 56 -4.38 -2.89 24.26
N ARG A 57 -4.65 -1.81 23.53
CA ARG A 57 -5.93 -1.08 23.63
C ARG A 57 -7.00 -1.75 22.78
N CYS A 58 -6.65 -2.26 21.61
CA CYS A 58 -7.54 -3.05 20.76
C CYS A 58 -8.02 -4.33 21.46
N SER A 59 -7.16 -5.03 22.20
CA SER A 59 -7.58 -6.20 22.99
C SER A 59 -8.60 -5.86 24.08
N LYS A 60 -8.66 -4.60 24.51
CA LYS A 60 -9.65 -4.04 25.44
C LYS A 60 -10.81 -3.33 24.73
N GLN A 61 -10.90 -3.44 23.40
CA GLN A 61 -11.88 -2.75 22.54
C GLN A 61 -11.90 -1.23 22.72
N GLN A 62 -10.76 -0.64 23.07
CA GLN A 62 -10.61 0.80 23.26
C GLN A 62 -10.09 1.47 21.99
N ARG A 63 -10.63 2.66 21.69
CA ARG A 63 -10.17 3.50 20.57
C ARG A 63 -8.81 4.12 20.91
N VAL A 64 -7.95 4.27 19.90
CA VAL A 64 -6.62 4.87 20.04
C VAL A 64 -6.47 6.00 19.02
N HIS A 65 -5.92 7.13 19.47
CA HIS A 65 -5.55 8.22 18.57
C HIS A 65 -4.28 7.87 17.80
N VAL A 66 -4.36 7.91 16.47
CA VAL A 66 -3.21 7.68 15.59
C VAL A 66 -2.78 9.05 15.04
N PRO A 67 -1.56 9.52 15.34
CA PRO A 67 -1.11 10.82 14.86
C PRO A 67 -0.88 10.81 13.35
N ALA A 68 -0.85 11.99 12.74
CA ALA A 68 -0.47 12.14 11.35
C ALA A 68 0.99 11.70 11.16
N MET A 69 1.20 10.73 10.27
CA MET A 69 2.51 10.11 10.02
C MET A 69 2.90 10.18 8.55
N ARG A 70 4.21 10.19 8.30
CA ARG A 70 4.80 10.09 6.96
C ARG A 70 4.66 8.66 6.41
N SER A 71 4.75 8.53 5.09
CA SER A 71 4.59 7.22 4.42
C SER A 71 5.64 6.17 4.80
N GLY A 72 6.81 6.59 5.31
CA GLY A 72 7.82 5.68 5.87
C GLY A 72 7.46 5.19 7.28
N GLU A 73 7.02 6.09 8.15
CA GLU A 73 6.58 5.80 9.52
C GLU A 73 5.37 4.86 9.54
N TRP A 74 4.44 5.04 8.61
CA TRP A 74 3.34 4.09 8.40
C TRP A 74 3.82 2.68 8.08
N GLY A 75 4.88 2.54 7.28
CA GLY A 75 5.47 1.23 6.99
C GLY A 75 6.02 0.56 8.26
N HIS A 76 6.69 1.32 9.12
CA HIS A 76 7.23 0.85 10.39
C HIS A 76 6.09 0.42 11.34
N LEU A 77 5.01 1.21 11.41
CA LEU A 77 3.86 0.92 12.27
C LEU A 77 3.12 -0.35 11.83
N LEU A 78 2.84 -0.48 10.53
CA LEU A 78 2.19 -1.67 9.99
C LEU A 78 3.03 -2.92 10.25
N ARG A 79 4.36 -2.82 10.09
CA ARG A 79 5.26 -3.92 10.41
C ARG A 79 5.22 -4.31 11.89
N ALA A 80 5.24 -3.31 12.79
CA ALA A 80 5.13 -3.54 14.23
C ALA A 80 3.81 -4.24 14.62
N LEU A 81 2.69 -3.88 13.98
CA LEU A 81 1.39 -4.50 14.21
C LEU A 81 1.33 -5.94 13.65
N GLU A 82 1.90 -6.19 12.47
CA GLU A 82 2.02 -7.54 11.91
C GLU A 82 2.78 -8.48 12.85
N MET A 83 3.92 -8.02 13.39
CA MET A 83 4.71 -8.80 14.34
C MET A 83 3.91 -9.15 15.60
N LYS A 84 3.16 -8.19 16.16
CA LYS A 84 2.32 -8.44 17.34
C LYS A 84 1.15 -9.37 17.03
N ARG A 85 0.56 -9.30 15.83
CA ARG A 85 -0.48 -10.23 15.39
C ARG A 85 0.05 -11.66 15.25
N ALA A 86 1.28 -11.84 14.76
CA ALA A 86 1.89 -13.15 14.58
C ALA A 86 2.29 -13.86 15.89
N TRP A 87 2.42 -13.11 16.99
CA TRP A 87 2.73 -13.64 18.32
C TRP A 87 1.49 -13.90 19.18
N ASN A 88 0.30 -13.80 18.60
CA ASN A 88 -0.98 -14.01 19.26
C ASN A 88 -1.54 -15.41 18.98
#